data_AF-A0A949LAD7-F1
#
_entry.id   AF-A0A949LAD7-F1
#
_cell.length_a   1.000
_cell.length_b   1.000
_cell.length_c   1.000
_cell.angle_alpha   90.00
_cell.angle_beta   90.00
_cell.angle_gamma   90.00
#
_symmetry.space_group_name_H-M   'P 1'
#
loop_
_entity.id
_entity.type
_entity.pdbx_description
1 polymer ?
#
loop_
_entity_poly.entity_id
_entity_poly.type
_entity_poly.pdbx_seq_one_letter_code
_entity_poly.pdbx_strand_id
1 'polypeptide(L)'
;MEYPLSLNLLWIIPIIGWYASRELTPINKAVIRGVSLGAIISPASLGLYSIAFYFSPVGMVISILGLTLTLIHGAVGYEIATTIGLYPTNTVVDGSGSISIEIINGLFWPLVYSGVYYVISFTRRKKP
;
A
#
# COMPACT_ATOMS: atom_id res chain seq x y z
N MET A 1 -18.58 5.29 13.51
CA MET A 1 -17.32 4.82 12.90
C MET A 1 -16.35 5.98 12.94
N GLU A 2 -15.26 5.85 13.67
CA GLU A 2 -14.15 6.81 13.55
C GLU A 2 -13.55 6.62 12.16
N TYR A 3 -13.61 7.66 11.33
CA TYR A 3 -13.01 7.61 10.01
C TYR A 3 -11.49 7.61 10.17
N PRO A 4 -10.76 6.69 9.52
CA PRO A 4 -9.34 6.50 9.77
C PRO A 4 -8.48 7.55 9.06
N LEU A 5 -8.83 8.84 9.22
CA LEU A 5 -8.12 9.98 8.64
C LEU A 5 -6.65 10.00 9.10
N SER A 6 -6.38 9.51 10.31
CA SER A 6 -5.05 9.32 10.87
C SER A 6 -4.14 8.41 10.03
N LEU A 7 -4.70 7.48 9.24
CA LEU A 7 -3.91 6.64 8.33
C LEU A 7 -3.24 7.43 7.22
N ASN A 8 -3.72 8.63 6.90
CA ASN A 8 -3.05 9.51 5.94
C ASN A 8 -1.67 9.98 6.44
N LEU A 9 -1.41 9.92 7.76
CA LEU A 9 -0.08 10.21 8.30
C LEU A 9 0.96 9.19 7.83
N LEU A 10 0.56 7.97 7.46
CA LEU A 10 1.46 6.93 6.97
C LEU A 10 2.15 7.33 5.65
N TRP A 11 1.60 8.27 4.89
CA TRP A 11 2.22 8.81 3.68
C TRP A 11 3.58 9.48 3.92
N ILE A 12 3.93 9.81 5.17
CA ILE A 12 5.26 10.30 5.51
C ILE A 12 6.36 9.24 5.34
N ILE A 13 6.03 7.96 5.51
CA ILE A 13 6.99 6.85 5.47
C ILE A 13 7.65 6.70 4.09
N PRO A 14 6.92 6.67 2.95
CA PRO A 14 7.55 6.64 1.65
C PRO A 14 8.38 7.89 1.36
N ILE A 15 8.00 9.05 1.88
CA ILE A 15 8.78 10.29 1.74
C ILE A 15 10.12 10.16 2.47
N ILE A 16 10.11 9.71 3.73
CA ILE A 16 11.34 9.47 4.50
C ILE A 16 12.21 8.42 3.80
N GLY A 17 11.64 7.31 3.35
CA GLY A 17 12.37 6.26 2.61
C GLY A 17 12.99 6.79 1.31
N TRP A 18 12.32 7.72 0.62
CA TRP A 18 12.88 8.38 -0.55
C TRP A 18 14.12 9.19 -0.21
N TYR A 19 14.07 10.02 0.85
CA TYR A 19 15.19 10.85 1.30
C TYR A 19 16.36 10.01 1.82
N ALA A 20 16.07 9.02 2.67
CA ALA A 20 17.09 8.14 3.26
C ALA A 20 17.87 7.33 2.22
N SER A 21 17.25 7.04 1.06
CA SER A 21 17.86 6.20 0.03
C SER A 21 18.64 6.98 -1.04
N ARG A 22 18.67 8.32 -1.02
CA ARG A 22 19.17 9.15 -2.15
C ARG A 22 20.62 8.89 -2.56
N GLU A 23 21.49 8.53 -1.62
CA GLU A 23 22.91 8.29 -1.87
C GLU A 23 23.27 6.80 -2.02
N LEU A 24 22.27 5.92 -1.99
CA LEU A 24 22.52 4.48 -2.08
C LEU A 24 22.64 3.97 -3.53
N THR A 25 23.08 2.72 -3.67
CA THR A 25 23.07 2.01 -4.94
C THR A 25 21.64 1.89 -5.50
N PRO A 26 21.43 1.78 -6.82
CA PRO A 26 20.09 1.70 -7.38
C PRO A 26 19.26 0.50 -6.92
N ILE A 27 19.90 -0.61 -6.58
CA ILE A 27 19.23 -1.77 -5.98
C ILE A 27 18.71 -1.38 -4.59
N ASN A 28 19.56 -0.82 -3.73
CA ASN A 28 19.16 -0.43 -2.38
C ASN A 28 18.11 0.69 -2.39
N LYS A 29 18.21 1.64 -3.34
CA LYS A 29 17.17 2.65 -3.59
C LYS A 29 15.82 2.03 -3.89
N ALA A 30 15.81 1.06 -4.80
CA ALA A 30 14.58 0.38 -5.18
C ALA A 30 13.97 -0.40 -4.03
N VAL A 31 14.79 -1.13 -3.27
CA VAL A 31 14.35 -1.87 -2.08
C VAL A 31 13.75 -0.92 -1.06
N ILE A 32 14.48 0.11 -0.60
CA ILE A 32 13.99 1.01 0.46
C ILE A 32 12.71 1.74 0.05
N ARG A 33 12.63 2.26 -1.18
CA ARG A 33 11.43 2.97 -1.66
C ARG A 33 10.23 2.05 -1.83
N GLY A 34 10.49 0.83 -2.31
CA GLY A 34 9.46 -0.18 -2.47
C GLY A 34 8.93 -0.69 -1.13
N VAL A 35 9.80 -0.98 -0.18
CA VAL A 35 9.43 -1.39 1.17
C VAL A 35 8.67 -0.28 1.88
N SER A 36 9.17 0.97 1.83
CA SER A 36 8.53 2.09 2.51
C SER A 36 7.13 2.42 1.97
N LEU A 37 6.90 2.24 0.65
CA LEU A 37 5.58 2.39 0.06
C LEU A 37 4.69 1.16 0.32
N GLY A 38 5.19 -0.03 0.00
CA GLY A 38 4.42 -1.26 0.06
C GLY A 38 3.99 -1.65 1.46
N ALA A 39 4.77 -1.31 2.49
CA ALA A 39 4.41 -1.62 3.87
C ALA A 39 3.18 -0.84 4.36
N ILE A 40 2.86 0.29 3.73
CA ILE A 40 1.79 1.19 4.18
C ILE A 40 0.69 1.40 3.16
N ILE A 41 0.86 0.94 1.92
CA ILE A 41 -0.06 1.27 0.82
C ILE A 41 -1.49 0.80 1.08
N SER A 42 -1.66 -0.37 1.70
CA SER A 42 -2.98 -0.90 2.06
C SER A 42 -3.70 -0.01 3.08
N PRO A 43 -3.16 0.23 4.30
CA PRO A 43 -3.81 1.12 5.27
C PRO A 43 -3.87 2.59 4.81
N ALA A 44 -2.89 3.08 4.06
CA ALA A 44 -2.90 4.44 3.53
C ALA A 44 -3.99 4.66 2.45
N SER A 45 -4.33 3.62 1.67
CA SER A 45 -5.44 3.66 0.70
C SER A 45 -6.79 3.82 1.40
N LEU A 46 -6.98 3.14 2.53
CA LEU A 46 -8.16 3.32 3.37
C LEU A 46 -8.23 4.75 3.94
N GLY A 47 -7.07 5.32 4.31
CA GLY A 47 -6.92 6.72 4.65
C GLY A 47 -7.42 7.66 3.54
N LEU A 48 -7.03 7.42 2.28
CA LEU A 48 -7.47 8.23 1.14
C LEU A 48 -8.98 8.13 0.91
N TYR A 49 -9.56 6.92 1.04
CA TYR A 49 -11.01 6.73 0.93
C TYR A 49 -11.78 7.62 1.92
N SER A 50 -11.24 7.79 3.14
CA SER A 50 -11.88 8.61 4.18
C SER A 50 -11.92 10.12 3.87
N ILE A 51 -11.19 10.60 2.86
CA ILE A 51 -11.11 12.03 2.51
C ILE A 51 -12.44 12.58 1.97
N ALA A 52 -13.27 11.76 1.31
CA ALA A 52 -14.58 12.20 0.80
C ALA A 52 -15.52 12.70 1.90
N PHE A 53 -15.34 12.22 3.14
CA PHE A 53 -16.18 12.62 4.26
C PHE A 53 -15.86 14.03 4.79
N TYR A 54 -14.74 14.61 4.37
CA TYR A 54 -14.23 15.86 4.93
C TYR A 54 -13.99 16.97 3.90
N PHE A 55 -13.84 16.64 2.61
CA PHE A 55 -13.41 17.61 1.61
C PHE A 55 -14.30 17.60 0.35
N SER A 56 -14.58 18.84 -0.13
CA SER A 56 -15.01 19.36 -1.46
C SER A 56 -14.96 18.38 -2.66
N PRO A 57 -15.61 18.64 -3.82
CA PRO A 57 -15.58 17.76 -5.01
C PRO A 57 -14.21 17.14 -5.39
N VAL A 58 -13.08 17.83 -5.13
CA VAL A 58 -11.73 17.28 -5.31
C VAL A 58 -11.43 16.09 -4.39
N GLY A 59 -11.90 16.13 -3.14
CA GLY A 59 -11.81 15.05 -2.18
C GLY A 59 -12.56 13.79 -2.61
N MET A 60 -13.61 13.93 -3.43
CA MET A 60 -14.34 12.80 -4.00
C MET A 60 -13.47 12.00 -4.98
N VAL A 61 -12.69 12.67 -5.84
CA VAL A 61 -11.78 11.98 -6.77
C VAL A 61 -10.70 11.20 -6.01
N ILE A 62 -10.11 11.82 -5.00
CA ILE A 62 -9.08 11.19 -4.16
C ILE A 62 -9.68 10.00 -3.39
N SER A 63 -10.91 10.13 -2.91
CA SER A 63 -11.60 9.05 -2.21
C SER A 63 -11.94 7.88 -3.12
N ILE A 64 -12.37 8.11 -4.36
CA ILE A 64 -12.61 7.05 -5.34
C ILE A 64 -11.31 6.29 -5.63
N LEU A 65 -10.18 7.01 -5.75
CA LEU A 65 -8.88 6.39 -5.89
C LEU A 65 -8.54 5.54 -4.65
N GLY A 66 -8.72 6.10 -3.45
CA GLY A 66 -8.51 5.38 -2.18
C GLY A 66 -9.37 4.12 -2.06
N LEU A 67 -10.65 4.19 -2.44
CA LEU A 67 -11.57 3.06 -2.45
C LEU A 67 -11.09 1.98 -3.41
N THR A 68 -10.76 2.37 -4.65
CA THR A 68 -10.29 1.44 -5.69
C THR A 68 -9.04 0.71 -5.22
N LEU A 69 -8.07 1.45 -4.68
CA LEU A 69 -6.86 0.87 -4.13
C LEU A 69 -7.17 -0.04 -2.93
N THR A 70 -8.04 0.36 -2.01
CA THR A 70 -8.44 -0.47 -0.87
C THR A 70 -9.02 -1.81 -1.32
N LEU A 71 -9.87 -1.81 -2.35
CA LEU A 71 -10.43 -3.04 -2.91
C LEU A 71 -9.37 -3.94 -3.53
N ILE A 72 -8.40 -3.37 -4.26
CA ILE A 72 -7.31 -4.14 -4.87
C ILE A 72 -6.41 -4.75 -3.80
N HIS A 73 -5.91 -3.95 -2.85
CA HIS A 73 -5.02 -4.44 -1.81
C HIS A 73 -5.74 -5.44 -0.88
N GLY A 74 -7.00 -5.16 -0.51
CA GLY A 74 -7.81 -6.06 0.29
C GLY A 74 -8.05 -7.41 -0.38
N ALA A 75 -8.40 -7.40 -1.67
CA ALA A 75 -8.63 -8.63 -2.44
C ALA A 75 -7.37 -9.50 -2.51
N VAL A 76 -6.21 -8.91 -2.81
CA VAL A 76 -4.94 -9.67 -2.89
C VAL A 76 -4.59 -10.30 -1.55
N GLY A 77 -4.68 -9.55 -0.45
CA GLY A 77 -4.40 -10.08 0.88
C GLY A 77 -5.37 -11.21 1.26
N TYR A 78 -6.66 -11.06 0.94
CA TYR A 78 -7.66 -12.10 1.17
C TYR A 78 -7.40 -13.36 0.35
N GLU A 79 -7.11 -13.25 -0.95
CA GLU A 79 -6.82 -14.40 -1.81
C GLU A 79 -5.55 -15.15 -1.37
N ILE A 80 -4.52 -14.44 -0.91
CA ILE A 80 -3.35 -15.09 -0.32
C ILE A 80 -3.75 -15.82 0.97
N ALA A 81 -4.53 -15.19 1.83
CA ALA A 81 -4.98 -15.78 3.10
C ALA A 81 -5.83 -17.05 2.88
N THR A 82 -6.73 -17.06 1.91
CA THR A 82 -7.53 -18.25 1.57
C THR A 82 -6.66 -19.34 0.94
N THR A 83 -5.72 -18.98 0.07
CA THR A 83 -4.81 -19.92 -0.59
C THR A 83 -3.92 -20.66 0.41
N ILE A 84 -3.43 -19.98 1.46
CA ILE A 84 -2.63 -20.60 2.53
C ILE A 84 -3.47 -21.31 3.61
N GLY A 85 -4.81 -21.33 3.45
CA GLY A 85 -5.72 -21.99 4.38
C GLY A 85 -6.01 -21.22 5.68
N LEU A 86 -5.71 -19.92 5.73
CA LEU A 86 -5.97 -19.08 6.91
C LEU A 86 -7.47 -18.77 7.07
N TYR A 87 -8.18 -18.63 5.95
CA TYR A 87 -9.64 -18.46 5.93
C TYR A 87 -10.29 -19.41 4.91
N PRO A 88 -11.51 -19.90 5.17
CA PRO A 88 -12.30 -20.58 4.15
C PRO A 88 -12.66 -19.63 3.00
N THR A 89 -12.75 -20.17 1.79
CA THR A 89 -13.27 -19.42 0.63
C THR A 89 -14.68 -18.89 0.90
N ASN A 90 -15.00 -17.71 0.36
CA ASN A 90 -16.28 -17.00 0.55
C ASN A 90 -16.60 -16.58 1.99
N THR A 91 -15.59 -16.43 2.84
CA THR A 91 -15.78 -15.91 4.20
C THR A 91 -15.72 -14.39 4.19
N VAL A 92 -16.72 -13.75 4.80
CA VAL A 92 -16.62 -12.31 5.10
C VAL A 92 -15.71 -12.15 6.32
N VAL A 93 -14.57 -11.49 6.12
CA VAL A 93 -13.60 -11.22 7.19
C VAL A 93 -13.85 -9.82 7.72
N ASP A 94 -14.28 -9.71 8.98
CA ASP A 94 -14.56 -8.45 9.65
C ASP A 94 -13.77 -8.30 10.96
N GLY A 95 -13.87 -7.11 11.55
CA GLY A 95 -13.26 -6.79 12.85
C GLY A 95 -11.78 -7.13 12.93
N SER A 96 -11.38 -7.85 13.98
CA SER A 96 -10.00 -8.26 14.22
C SER A 96 -9.47 -9.27 13.19
N GLY A 97 -10.36 -9.96 12.45
CA GLY A 97 -9.96 -10.86 11.36
C GLY A 97 -9.22 -10.13 10.24
N SER A 98 -9.52 -8.84 10.03
CA SER A 98 -8.84 -8.02 9.02
C SER A 98 -7.35 -7.80 9.31
N ILE A 99 -6.91 -7.94 10.57
CA ILE A 99 -5.50 -7.73 10.97
C ILE A 99 -4.58 -8.69 10.23
N SER A 100 -4.98 -9.95 10.07
CA SER A 100 -4.14 -10.95 9.41
C SER A 100 -3.99 -10.67 7.91
N ILE A 101 -5.06 -10.17 7.27
CA ILE A 101 -5.05 -9.71 5.87
C ILE A 101 -4.12 -8.51 5.72
N GLU A 102 -4.18 -7.55 6.65
CA GLU A 102 -3.29 -6.39 6.63
C GLU A 102 -1.82 -6.77 6.88
N ILE A 103 -1.54 -7.79 7.71
CA ILE A 103 -0.19 -8.34 7.87
C ILE A 103 0.30 -8.95 6.55
N ILE A 104 -0.53 -9.75 5.89
CA ILE A 104 -0.20 -10.34 4.58
C ILE A 104 0.08 -9.24 3.56
N ASN A 105 -0.76 -8.22 3.49
CA ASN A 105 -0.54 -7.05 2.65
C ASN A 105 0.78 -6.33 2.98
N GLY A 106 1.06 -6.15 4.26
CA GLY A 106 2.30 -5.54 4.76
C GLY A 106 3.57 -6.35 4.47
N LEU A 107 3.44 -7.63 4.08
CA LEU A 107 4.55 -8.48 3.63
C LEU A 107 4.63 -8.57 2.10
N PHE A 108 3.48 -8.68 1.44
CA PHE A 108 3.40 -8.87 -0.01
C PHE A 108 3.73 -7.61 -0.80
N TRP A 109 3.09 -6.48 -0.47
CA TRP A 109 3.25 -5.25 -1.23
C TRP A 109 4.65 -4.64 -1.19
N PRO A 110 5.43 -4.71 -0.09
CA PRO A 110 6.85 -4.35 -0.12
C PRO A 110 7.62 -5.03 -1.26
N LEU A 111 7.40 -6.33 -1.46
CA LEU A 111 8.09 -7.10 -2.51
C LEU A 111 7.69 -6.62 -3.90
N VAL A 112 6.38 -6.44 -4.12
CA VAL A 112 5.83 -5.96 -5.40
C VAL A 112 6.38 -4.57 -5.72
N TYR A 113 6.27 -3.62 -4.80
CA TYR A 113 6.72 -2.25 -5.04
C TYR A 113 8.24 -2.14 -5.15
N SER A 114 9.01 -2.93 -4.41
CA SER A 114 10.47 -3.01 -4.60
C SER A 114 10.82 -3.51 -6.00
N GLY A 115 10.09 -4.51 -6.51
CA GLY A 115 10.21 -4.97 -7.90
C GLY A 115 9.90 -3.87 -8.92
N VAL A 116 8.82 -3.11 -8.71
CA VAL A 116 8.45 -1.97 -9.57
C VAL A 116 9.56 -0.91 -9.58
N TYR A 117 10.04 -0.48 -8.41
CA TYR A 117 11.12 0.50 -8.34
C TYR A 117 12.44 -0.01 -8.92
N TYR A 118 12.69 -1.31 -8.81
CA TYR A 118 13.85 -1.94 -9.43
C TYR A 118 13.75 -1.79 -10.95
N VAL A 119 12.66 -2.24 -11.57
CA VAL A 119 12.42 -2.10 -13.02
C VAL A 119 12.55 -0.65 -13.49
N ILE A 120 11.97 0.31 -12.77
CA ILE A 120 12.10 1.75 -13.08
C ILE A 120 13.57 2.20 -13.04
N SER A 121 14.35 1.71 -12.09
CA SER A 121 15.77 2.05 -11.96
C SER A 121 16.60 1.49 -13.12
N PHE A 122 16.26 0.29 -13.63
CA PHE A 122 16.91 -0.30 -14.81
C PHE A 122 16.57 0.44 -16.10
N THR A 123 15.31 0.84 -16.29
CA THR A 123 14.90 1.55 -17.51
C THR A 123 15.50 2.96 -17.58
N ARG A 124 15.67 3.64 -16.44
CA ARG A 124 16.31 4.96 -16.38
C ARG A 124 17.81 4.93 -16.70
N ARG A 125 18.52 3.85 -16.33
CA ARG A 125 19.94 3.66 -16.67
C ARG A 125 20.19 3.42 -18.16
N LYS A 126 19.17 3.01 -18.92
CA LYS A 126 19.26 2.73 -20.36
C LYS A 126 18.97 3.95 -21.25
N LYS A 127 18.62 5.10 -20.68
CA LYS A 127 18.55 6.35 -21.47
C LYS A 127 19.97 6.90 -21.63
N PRO A 128 20.47 7.04 -22.87
CA PRO A 128 21.79 7.60 -23.14
C PRO A 128 21.89 9.05 -22.67
#